data_AF-A0A4U3MT27-F1
#
_entry.id   AF-A0A4U3MT27-F1
#
_cell.length_a   1.000
_cell.length_b   1.000
_cell.length_c   1.000
_cell.angle_alpha   90.00
_cell.angle_beta   90.00
_cell.angle_gamma   90.00
#
_symmetry.space_group_name_H-M   'P 1'
#
loop_
_entity.id
_entity.type
_entity.pdbx_description
1 polymer ?
#
loop_
_entity_poly.entity_id
_entity_poly.type
_entity_poly.pdbx_seq_one_letter_code
_entity_poly.pdbx_strand_id
1 'polypeptide(L)'
;MSLTPHPDPGAILAENERRALEREGIPMFLALEDLRGPSQPAADRAEGPALADLTGRYATAVRPEAADDDLAALASVVTVVARVHFFPTED
;
A
#
# COMPACT_ATOMS: atom_id res chain seq x y z
N MET A 1 -3.79 13.50 5.15
CA MET A 1 -3.31 12.11 5.27
C MET A 1 -2.49 11.99 6.53
N SER A 2 -2.78 11.03 7.41
CA SER A 2 -1.91 10.75 8.57
C SER A 2 -0.68 9.96 8.11
N LEU A 3 0.47 10.16 8.72
CA LEU A 3 1.68 9.35 8.48
C LEU A 3 2.03 8.46 9.69
N THR A 4 1.14 8.39 10.68
CA THR A 4 1.30 7.51 11.83
C THR A 4 1.02 6.06 11.42
N PRO A 5 1.97 5.13 11.55
CA PRO A 5 1.74 3.73 11.18
C PRO A 5 0.62 3.09 12.01
N HIS A 6 -0.18 2.23 11.38
CA HIS A 6 -1.15 1.38 12.07
C HIS A 6 -0.43 0.38 12.99
N PRO A 7 -0.90 0.15 14.23
CA PRO A 7 -0.20 -0.69 15.20
C PRO A 7 -0.15 -2.18 14.81
N ASP A 8 -1.09 -2.65 13.98
CA ASP A 8 -1.13 -4.03 13.51
C ASP A 8 -1.34 -4.08 11.98
N PRO A 9 -0.26 -4.01 11.18
CA PRO A 9 -0.36 -4.11 9.72
C PRO A 9 -0.58 -5.55 9.23
N GLY A 10 -0.23 -6.56 10.03
CA GLY A 10 -0.43 -7.96 9.69
C GLY A 10 -1.92 -8.31 9.65
N ALA A 11 -2.70 -7.83 10.63
CA ALA A 11 -4.15 -7.99 10.64
C ALA A 11 -4.82 -7.31 9.42
N ILE A 12 -4.37 -6.10 9.06
CA ILE A 12 -4.88 -5.39 7.88
C ILE A 12 -4.59 -6.17 6.60
N LEU A 13 -3.38 -6.71 6.45
CA LEU A 13 -3.05 -7.54 5.29
C LEU A 13 -3.93 -8.81 5.25
N ALA A 14 -4.04 -9.53 6.36
CA ALA A 14 -4.86 -10.73 6.43
C ALA A 14 -6.34 -10.45 6.10
N GLU A 15 -6.86 -9.29 6.54
CA GLU A 15 -8.20 -8.86 6.16
C GLU A 15 -8.31 -8.56 4.66
N ASN A 16 -7.33 -7.86 4.07
CA ASN A 16 -7.29 -7.58 2.64
C ASN A 16 -7.20 -8.86 1.80
N GLU A 17 -6.39 -9.83 2.21
CA GLU A 17 -6.27 -11.16 1.56
C GLU A 17 -7.59 -11.93 1.65
N ARG A 18 -8.28 -11.87 2.79
CA ARG A 18 -9.62 -12.49 2.96
C ARG A 18 -10.70 -11.80 2.12
N ARG A 19 -10.53 -10.50 1.83
CA ARG A 19 -11.44 -9.70 1.00
C ARG A 19 -11.29 -9.97 -0.52
N ALA A 20 -10.52 -10.99 -0.91
CA ALA A 20 -10.21 -11.33 -2.31
C ALA A 20 -11.41 -11.16 -3.25
N LEU A 21 -11.41 -10.06 -4.00
CA LEU A 21 -12.18 -9.73 -5.21
C LEU A 21 -13.71 -10.02 -5.22
N GLU A 22 -14.32 -10.33 -4.08
CA GLU A 22 -15.78 -10.44 -3.95
C GLU A 22 -16.41 -9.07 -3.74
N ARG A 23 -16.33 -8.20 -4.76
CA ARG A 23 -17.37 -7.19 -4.91
C ARG A 23 -18.45 -7.79 -5.81
N GLU A 24 -19.43 -8.43 -5.18
CA GLU A 24 -20.65 -8.95 -5.83
C GLU A 24 -20.43 -9.99 -6.95
N GLY A 25 -19.35 -10.79 -6.88
CA GLY A 25 -19.07 -11.81 -7.89
C GLY A 25 -18.54 -11.25 -9.22
N ILE A 26 -18.09 -9.98 -9.25
CA ILE A 26 -17.49 -9.35 -10.43
C ILE A 26 -15.97 -9.40 -10.33
N PRO A 27 -15.26 -10.03 -11.29
CA PRO A 27 -13.81 -9.98 -11.35
C PRO A 27 -13.33 -8.53 -11.47
N MET A 28 -12.59 -8.05 -10.46
CA MET A 28 -11.97 -6.74 -10.51
C MET A 28 -10.56 -6.86 -11.13
N PHE A 29 -10.31 -6.10 -12.19
CA PHE A 29 -9.00 -5.98 -12.83
C PHE A 29 -8.34 -4.68 -12.36
N LEU A 30 -7.10 -4.77 -11.85
CA LEU A 30 -6.27 -3.60 -11.57
C LEU A 30 -5.61 -3.15 -12.89
N ALA A 31 -6.10 -2.05 -13.46
CA ALA A 31 -5.40 -1.39 -14.55
C ALA A 31 -4.27 -0.54 -13.96
N LEU A 32 -3.03 -1.02 -14.08
CA LEU A 32 -1.85 -0.21 -13.77
C LEU A 32 -1.63 0.75 -14.94
N GLU A 33 -1.73 2.05 -14.67
CA GLU A 33 -1.52 3.09 -15.66
C GLU A 33 -0.05 3.09 -16.14
N ASP A 34 0.18 3.38 -17.42
CA ASP A 34 1.53 3.45 -17.98
C ASP A 34 2.24 4.72 -17.50
N LEU A 35 3.04 4.58 -16.44
CA LEU A 35 3.76 5.69 -15.81
C LEU A 35 4.98 6.19 -16.62
N ARG A 36 5.22 5.70 -17.85
CA ARG A 36 6.32 6.16 -18.70
C ARG A 36 6.07 7.52 -19.38
N GLY A 37 4.87 8.09 -19.21
CA GLY A 37 4.55 9.45 -19.63
C GLY A 37 5.28 10.51 -18.78
N PRO A 38 5.29 11.79 -19.21
CA PRO A 38 5.88 12.86 -18.41
C PRO A 38 5.20 12.92 -17.05
N SER A 39 5.98 12.71 -15.98
CA SER A 39 5.47 12.82 -14.61
C SER A 39 4.89 14.22 -14.40
N GLN A 40 3.66 14.33 -13.91
CA GLN A 40 3.17 15.61 -13.39
C GLN A 40 4.18 16.12 -12.35
N PRO A 41 4.52 17.42 -12.34
CA PRO A 41 5.47 17.95 -11.37
C PRO A 41 4.98 17.58 -9.98
N ALA A 42 5.79 16.82 -9.24
CA ALA A 42 5.46 16.33 -7.91
C ALA A 42 4.99 17.51 -7.06
N ALA A 43 3.70 17.53 -6.74
CA ALA A 43 3.21 18.35 -5.65
C ALA A 43 3.96 17.84 -4.40
N ASP A 44 4.87 18.67 -3.93
CA ASP A 44 5.64 18.54 -2.70
C ASP A 44 6.69 17.40 -2.62
N ARG A 45 7.91 17.70 -3.09
CA ARG A 45 9.09 16.84 -2.96
C ARG A 45 9.49 16.59 -1.48
N ALA A 46 8.99 17.39 -0.54
CA ALA A 46 9.31 17.26 0.88
C ALA A 46 8.62 16.06 1.56
N GLU A 47 7.52 15.55 1.02
CA GLU A 47 6.79 14.41 1.58
C GLU A 47 7.44 13.06 1.27
N GLY A 48 8.27 13.00 0.21
CA GLY A 48 8.90 11.76 -0.27
C GLY A 48 9.67 10.97 0.81
N PRO A 49 10.57 11.59 1.59
CA PRO A 49 11.28 10.91 2.66
C PRO A 49 10.36 10.35 3.75
N ALA A 50 9.29 11.07 4.09
CA ALA A 50 8.35 10.63 5.12
C ALA A 50 7.50 9.44 4.65
N LEU A 51 7.11 9.45 3.37
CA LEU A 51 6.42 8.32 2.75
C LEU A 51 7.33 7.10 2.63
N ALA A 52 8.61 7.29 2.30
CA ALA A 52 9.59 6.21 2.24
C ALA A 52 9.86 5.57 3.62
N ASP A 53 9.94 6.37 4.68
CA ASP A 53 10.04 5.85 6.05
C ASP A 53 8.78 5.06 6.45
N LEU A 54 7.59 5.58 6.12
CA LEU A 54 6.33 4.89 6.37
C LEU A 54 6.27 3.53 5.66
N THR A 55 6.57 3.47 4.36
CA THR A 55 6.58 2.20 3.61
C THR A 55 7.67 1.25 4.12
N GLY A 56 8.85 1.74 4.51
CA GLY A 56 9.90 0.92 5.11
C GLY A 56 9.49 0.27 6.44
N ARG A 57 8.76 1.00 7.29
CA ARG A 57 8.20 0.45 8.54
C ARG A 57 7.18 -0.65 8.25
N TYR A 58 6.30 -0.46 7.27
CA TYR A 58 5.34 -1.49 6.87
C TYR A 58 6.01 -2.71 6.24
N ALA A 59 7.06 -2.53 5.42
CA ALA A 59 7.82 -3.63 4.85
C ALA A 59 8.42 -4.51 5.95
N THR A 60 9.07 -3.90 6.93
CA THR A 60 9.66 -4.61 8.09
C THR A 60 8.60 -5.35 8.90
N ALA A 61 7.41 -4.78 9.04
CA ALA A 61 6.36 -5.39 9.85
C ALA A 61 5.61 -6.54 9.15
N VAL A 62 5.47 -6.47 7.82
CA VAL A 62 4.59 -7.39 7.06
C VAL A 62 5.39 -8.48 6.34
N ARG A 63 6.60 -8.16 5.88
CA ARG A 63 7.50 -9.07 5.13
C ARG A 63 8.98 -8.78 5.45
N PRO A 64 9.43 -8.97 6.71
CA PRO A 64 10.81 -8.64 7.12
C PRO A 64 11.90 -9.40 6.35
N GLU A 65 11.58 -10.58 5.83
CA GLU A 65 12.53 -11.47 5.15
C GLU A 65 12.50 -11.33 3.62
N ALA A 66 11.69 -10.42 3.06
CA ALA A 66 11.57 -10.26 1.61
C ALA A 66 12.81 -9.58 1.01
N ALA A 67 13.19 -10.02 -0.19
CA ALA A 67 14.19 -9.32 -0.99
C ALA A 67 13.64 -7.95 -1.45
N ASP A 68 14.55 -7.00 -1.70
CA ASP A 68 14.18 -5.63 -2.10
C ASP A 68 13.44 -5.58 -3.44
N ASP A 69 13.66 -6.57 -4.31
CA ASP A 69 13.02 -6.71 -5.62
C ASP A 69 11.77 -7.63 -5.61
N ASP A 70 11.31 -8.07 -4.43
CA ASP A 70 10.12 -8.90 -4.31
C ASP A 70 8.84 -8.08 -4.55
N LEU A 71 8.32 -8.18 -5.77
CA LEU A 71 7.08 -7.51 -6.18
C LEU A 71 5.84 -7.94 -5.37
N ALA A 72 5.79 -9.17 -4.85
CA ALA A 72 4.67 -9.64 -4.05
C ALA A 72 4.71 -9.03 -2.64
N ALA A 73 5.91 -8.86 -2.07
CA ALA A 73 6.10 -8.14 -0.83
C ALA A 73 5.75 -6.65 -0.99
N LEU A 74 6.19 -6.02 -2.08
CA LEU A 74 5.83 -4.65 -2.41
C LEU A 74 4.31 -4.48 -2.53
N ALA A 75 3.63 -5.37 -3.27
CA ALA A 75 2.19 -5.33 -3.43
C ALA A 75 1.45 -5.42 -2.07
N SER A 76 1.96 -6.26 -1.16
CA SER A 76 1.42 -6.40 0.20
C SER A 76 1.53 -5.09 1.00
N VAL A 77 2.70 -4.44 0.97
CA VAL A 77 2.96 -3.16 1.65
C VAL A 77 2.09 -2.04 1.09
N VAL A 78 2.05 -1.89 -0.24
CA VAL A 78 1.23 -0.87 -0.92
C VAL A 78 -0.26 -1.04 -0.59
N THR A 79 -0.74 -2.28 -0.53
CA THR A 79 -2.15 -2.57 -0.20
C THR A 79 -2.49 -2.13 1.23
N VAL A 80 -1.62 -2.41 2.21
CA VAL A 80 -1.81 -1.96 3.60
C VAL A 80 -1.77 -0.44 3.69
N VAL A 81 -0.78 0.21 3.06
CA VAL A 81 -0.64 1.68 3.06
C VAL A 81 -1.87 2.34 2.45
N ALA A 82 -2.32 1.88 1.28
CA ALA A 82 -3.50 2.39 0.61
C ALA A 82 -4.74 2.30 1.52
N ARG A 83 -4.94 1.13 2.14
CA ARG A 83 -6.10 0.90 3.00
C ARG A 83 -6.13 1.81 4.23
N VAL A 84 -5.00 1.95 4.92
CA VAL A 84 -4.92 2.71 6.18
C VAL A 84 -4.97 4.22 5.93
N HIS A 85 -4.25 4.70 4.92
CA HIS A 85 -3.96 6.14 4.79
C HIS A 85 -4.82 6.85 3.75
N PHE A 86 -5.38 6.12 2.79
CA PHE A 86 -6.14 6.68 1.67
C PHE A 86 -7.59 6.21 1.63
N PHE A 87 -7.93 5.09 2.27
CA PHE A 87 -9.29 4.56 2.38
C PHE A 87 -9.68 4.22 3.83
N PRO A 88 -9.59 5.18 4.77
CA PRO A 88 -9.99 4.93 6.14
C PRO A 88 -11.46 4.48 6.15
N THR A 89 -11.74 3.39 6.84
CA THR A 89 -13.12 2.98 7.13
C THR A 89 -13.78 4.06 7.96
N GLU A 90 -14.91 4.58 7.48
CA GLU A 90 -15.87 5.25 8.34
C GLU A 90 -16.36 4.19 9.35
N ASP A 91 -16.19 4.47 10.64
CA ASP A 91 -16.79 3.68 11.72
C ASP A 91 -18.33 3.85 11.73
#